data_AF-A0A1D6K8T0-F1
#
_entry.id   AF-A0A1D6K8T0-F1
#
_cell.length_a   1.000
_cell.length_b   1.000
_cell.length_c   1.000
_cell.angle_alpha   90.00
_cell.angle_beta   90.00
_cell.angle_gamma   90.00
#
_symmetry.space_group_name_H-M   'P 1'
#
loop_
_entity.id
_entity.type
_entity.pdbx_description
1 polymer ?
#
loop_
_entity_poly.entity_id
_entity_poly.type
_entity_poly.pdbx_seq_one_letter_code
_entity_poly.pdbx_strand_id
1 'polypeptide(L)'
;MMMLIDCSRCRTPLQLPHGAPCIRCAICGAITHVAPAPPVEPNRGAVQPPPGWGPPPPPVHGRKRAVVCGISYRHSRYELKGCINDVKCMRHLLMTRFNFPDDSIIMLNEEQTDPYKIPTKHNIGMAMYWLVQGCQPGDSLVFHYSGHGAQQRNYNGDEVDGFDETLCPLDFETQGMIVDDDINTALVRPLPRGVKLHAFIDACHSGTALDLPYLCRMNRSGQYVWEDHRPPSGVWKGTSGGEAISFSGCDDDQTSADTSVSSRSTLQFTAAVSMFYSLNYEVSLFRGLLADHLFMQFFCFVYYLFDQALSKVTSTGAMTFGFIQAIERGQGTTYGSILNSMRSTIRNTDDSAGVGGGAVTSLITMLLTGGSLSAGGLRQEPQLTACEPFDVYAKPFSL
;
A
#
# COMPACT_ATOMS: atom_id res chain seq x y z
N MET A 1 -45.02 21.14 -2.13
CA MET A 1 -43.75 21.02 -2.89
C MET A 1 -44.03 20.53 -4.32
N MET A 2 -44.27 21.45 -5.27
CA MET A 2 -44.54 21.11 -6.67
C MET A 2 -43.43 20.20 -7.23
N MET A 3 -43.82 19.12 -7.92
CA MET A 3 -42.87 18.18 -8.52
C MET A 3 -42.60 18.59 -9.97
N LEU A 4 -41.32 18.71 -10.34
CA LEU A 4 -40.92 18.87 -11.75
C LEU A 4 -40.86 17.50 -12.42
N ILE A 5 -41.50 17.37 -13.59
CA ILE A 5 -41.41 16.19 -14.45
C ILE A 5 -41.20 16.63 -15.91
N ASP A 6 -40.37 15.92 -16.65
CA ASP A 6 -40.14 16.24 -18.07
C ASP A 6 -41.25 15.68 -18.95
N CYS A 7 -41.68 16.48 -19.93
CA CYS A 7 -42.62 16.03 -20.95
C CYS A 7 -42.08 14.79 -21.69
N SER A 8 -42.90 13.74 -21.79
CA SER A 8 -42.55 12.49 -22.50
C SER A 8 -42.15 12.66 -23.97
N ARG A 9 -42.54 13.77 -24.61
CA ARG A 9 -42.27 14.05 -26.02
C ARG A 9 -41.20 15.11 -26.24
N CYS A 10 -41.41 16.33 -25.74
CA CYS A 10 -40.51 17.46 -26.02
C CYS A 10 -39.50 17.74 -24.91
N ARG A 11 -39.46 16.92 -23.85
CA ARG A 11 -38.57 17.05 -22.68
C ARG A 11 -38.64 18.39 -21.94
N THR A 12 -39.62 19.23 -22.24
CA THR A 12 -39.84 20.48 -21.51
C THR A 12 -40.22 20.16 -20.07
N PRO A 13 -39.61 20.82 -19.06
CA PRO A 13 -39.99 20.63 -17.66
C PRO A 13 -41.41 21.14 -17.41
N LEU A 14 -42.23 20.30 -16.78
CA LEU A 14 -43.63 20.58 -16.44
C LEU A 14 -43.79 20.59 -14.92
N GLN A 15 -44.52 21.58 -14.41
CA GLN A 15 -44.86 21.65 -12.98
C GLN A 15 -46.15 20.86 -12.74
N LEU A 16 -46.04 19.72 -12.06
CA LEU A 16 -47.18 18.88 -11.73
C LEU A 16 -47.83 19.34 -10.41
N PRO A 17 -49.14 19.68 -10.42
CA PRO A 17 -49.90 19.88 -9.18
C PRO A 17 -49.91 18.60 -8.33
N HIS A 18 -49.85 18.73 -7.01
CA HIS A 18 -49.86 17.57 -6.12
C HIS A 18 -51.09 16.68 -6.33
N GLY A 19 -50.84 15.37 -6.45
CA GLY A 19 -51.88 14.35 -6.60
C GLY A 19 -52.43 14.19 -8.02
N ALA A 20 -51.99 14.98 -9.00
CA ALA A 20 -52.40 14.79 -10.39
C ALA A 20 -51.71 13.54 -11.00
N PRO A 21 -52.46 12.57 -11.57
CA PRO A 21 -51.88 11.33 -12.13
C PRO A 21 -51.23 11.53 -13.50
N CYS A 22 -51.48 12.67 -14.14
CA CYS A 22 -50.89 13.04 -15.43
C CYS A 22 -50.94 14.56 -15.65
N ILE A 23 -50.11 15.06 -16.57
CA ILE A 23 -50.11 16.45 -17.02
C ILE A 23 -50.02 16.53 -18.55
N ARG A 24 -50.78 17.44 -19.15
CA ARG A 24 -50.72 17.73 -20.59
C ARG A 24 -49.74 18.86 -20.85
N CYS A 25 -48.77 18.64 -21.73
CA CYS A 25 -47.81 19.65 -22.13
C CYS A 25 -48.51 20.76 -22.94
N ALA A 26 -48.34 22.02 -22.51
CA ALA A 26 -48.88 23.18 -23.22
C ALA A 26 -48.19 23.44 -24.57
N ILE A 27 -46.98 22.92 -24.78
CA ILE A 27 -46.18 23.14 -26.00
C ILE A 27 -46.54 22.11 -27.08
N CYS A 28 -46.41 20.81 -26.78
CA CYS A 28 -46.60 19.76 -27.80
C CYS A 28 -47.92 18.97 -27.65
N GLY A 29 -48.74 19.29 -26.64
CA GLY A 29 -50.02 18.65 -26.39
C GLY A 29 -49.96 17.23 -25.82
N ALA A 30 -48.76 16.65 -25.65
CA ALA A 30 -48.56 15.29 -25.15
C ALA A 30 -48.94 15.16 -23.66
N ILE A 31 -49.55 14.03 -23.30
CA ILE A 31 -49.90 13.69 -21.91
C ILE A 31 -48.77 12.86 -21.29
N THR A 32 -48.23 13.32 -20.18
CA THR A 32 -47.18 12.64 -19.40
C THR A 32 -47.84 12.07 -18.14
N HIS A 33 -47.83 10.75 -18.00
CA HIS A 33 -48.37 10.06 -16.83
C HIS A 33 -47.29 9.91 -15.76
N VAL A 34 -47.66 10.10 -14.50
CA VAL A 34 -46.78 9.94 -13.36
C VAL A 34 -47.01 8.54 -12.83
N ALA A 35 -46.00 7.68 -12.91
CA ALA A 35 -46.10 6.34 -12.35
C ALA A 35 -46.36 6.44 -10.83
N PRO A 36 -47.29 5.65 -10.27
CA PRO A 36 -47.44 5.59 -8.82
C PRO A 36 -46.13 5.11 -8.21
N ALA A 37 -45.69 5.77 -7.13
CA ALA A 37 -44.57 5.30 -6.35
C ALA A 37 -44.87 3.85 -5.90
N PRO A 38 -43.90 2.93 -5.99
CA PRO A 38 -44.12 1.56 -5.52
C PRO A 38 -44.48 1.58 -4.02
N PRO A 39 -45.41 0.73 -3.58
CA PRO A 39 -45.80 0.69 -2.17
C PRO A 39 -44.60 0.29 -1.31
N VAL A 40 -44.37 1.04 -0.24
CA VAL A 40 -43.35 0.74 0.77
C VAL A 40 -43.85 -0.45 1.58
N GLU A 41 -43.33 -1.64 1.31
CA GLU A 41 -43.57 -2.82 2.16
C GLU A 41 -42.66 -2.79 3.41
N PRO A 42 -43.18 -3.13 4.61
CA PRO A 42 -42.38 -3.20 5.81
C PRO A 42 -41.59 -4.51 5.87
N ASN A 43 -40.26 -4.37 5.85
CA ASN A 43 -39.22 -5.29 6.29
C ASN A 43 -39.64 -6.76 6.57
N ARG A 44 -39.43 -7.63 5.57
CA ARG A 44 -39.19 -9.07 5.80
C ARG A 44 -37.90 -9.46 5.08
N GLY A 45 -37.01 -10.07 5.85
CA GLY A 45 -35.71 -10.53 5.39
C GLY A 45 -35.77 -11.67 4.37
N ALA A 46 -34.56 -12.01 3.90
CA ALA A 46 -34.22 -13.03 2.91
C ALA A 46 -34.51 -12.63 1.45
N VAL A 47 -33.55 -11.94 0.85
CA VAL A 47 -33.30 -12.01 -0.60
C VAL A 47 -33.06 -13.49 -0.94
N GLN A 48 -33.97 -14.11 -1.68
CA GLN A 48 -33.65 -15.40 -2.30
C GLN A 48 -32.60 -15.15 -3.40
N PRO A 49 -31.52 -15.95 -3.45
CA PRO A 49 -30.51 -15.80 -4.49
C PRO A 49 -31.11 -16.17 -5.86
N PRO A 50 -30.64 -15.54 -6.95
CA PRO A 50 -31.05 -15.92 -8.30
C PRO A 50 -30.76 -17.40 -8.56
N PRO A 51 -31.62 -18.11 -9.30
CA PRO A 51 -31.43 -19.53 -9.53
C PRO A 51 -30.24 -19.74 -10.48
N GLY A 52 -29.24 -20.49 -10.02
CA GLY A 52 -28.31 -21.21 -10.88
C GLY A 52 -26.98 -20.52 -11.16
N TRP A 53 -26.21 -20.21 -10.11
CA TRP A 53 -24.76 -20.34 -10.19
C TRP A 53 -24.35 -21.24 -9.02
N GLY A 54 -23.56 -22.27 -9.31
CA GLY A 54 -22.97 -23.10 -8.26
C GLY A 54 -22.14 -22.25 -7.28
N PRO A 55 -21.53 -22.86 -6.25
CA PRO A 55 -20.57 -22.13 -5.42
C PRO A 55 -19.58 -21.40 -6.35
N PRO A 56 -19.22 -20.14 -6.05
CA PRO A 56 -18.25 -19.40 -6.85
C PRO A 56 -17.04 -20.29 -7.08
N PRO A 57 -16.47 -20.29 -8.30
CA PRO A 57 -15.33 -21.15 -8.60
C PRO A 57 -14.27 -20.95 -7.51
N PRO A 58 -13.63 -22.05 -7.04
CA PRO A 58 -12.63 -21.95 -5.99
C PRO A 58 -11.60 -20.89 -6.40
N PRO A 59 -11.16 -20.03 -5.48
CA PRO A 59 -10.23 -18.96 -5.80
C PRO A 59 -9.03 -19.54 -6.55
N VAL A 60 -8.82 -19.08 -7.79
CA VAL A 60 -7.76 -19.58 -8.67
C VAL A 60 -6.38 -19.43 -8.02
N HIS A 61 -6.23 -18.44 -7.13
CA HIS A 61 -5.00 -18.07 -6.44
C HIS A 61 -4.99 -18.45 -4.95
N GLY A 62 -5.91 -19.30 -4.50
CA GLY A 62 -6.08 -19.63 -3.08
C GLY A 62 -6.64 -18.46 -2.25
N ARG A 63 -6.56 -18.57 -0.92
CA ARG A 63 -7.12 -17.58 0.02
C ARG A 63 -6.17 -16.42 0.34
N LYS A 64 -4.98 -16.41 -0.24
CA LYS A 64 -3.94 -15.41 0.05
C LYS A 64 -3.60 -14.68 -1.24
N ARG A 65 -3.68 -13.36 -1.25
CA ARG A 65 -3.36 -12.53 -2.43
C ARG A 65 -2.61 -11.28 -2.02
N ALA A 66 -1.68 -10.84 -2.85
CA ALA A 66 -0.92 -9.63 -2.58
C ALA A 66 -0.73 -8.76 -3.81
N VAL A 67 -0.67 -7.45 -3.57
CA VAL A 67 -0.16 -6.46 -4.52
C VAL A 67 1.04 -5.80 -3.86
N VAL A 68 2.19 -5.83 -4.52
CA VAL A 68 3.42 -5.15 -4.08
C VAL A 68 3.85 -4.16 -5.16
N CYS A 69 3.91 -2.86 -4.83
CA CYS A 69 4.14 -1.78 -5.77
C CYS A 69 5.35 -0.94 -5.34
N GLY A 70 6.39 -0.90 -6.19
CA GLY A 70 7.66 -0.25 -5.88
C GLY A 70 8.05 0.70 -7.00
N ILE A 71 8.21 1.98 -6.68
CA ILE A 71 8.44 3.05 -7.66
C ILE A 71 9.71 3.82 -7.29
N SER A 72 10.72 3.74 -8.15
CA SER A 72 12.00 4.43 -8.02
C SER A 72 12.09 5.71 -8.85
N TYR A 73 11.16 5.96 -9.77
CA TYR A 73 11.12 7.16 -10.62
C TYR A 73 12.44 7.40 -11.38
N ARG A 74 12.98 6.32 -11.97
CA ARG A 74 14.30 6.32 -12.61
C ARG A 74 14.38 7.38 -13.68
N HIS A 75 15.53 8.04 -13.77
CA HIS A 75 15.78 9.08 -14.78
C HIS A 75 14.91 10.33 -14.63
N SER A 76 14.33 10.56 -13.45
CA SER A 76 13.59 11.78 -13.12
C SER A 76 14.27 12.57 -12.00
N ARG A 77 13.80 13.80 -11.75
CA ARG A 77 14.24 14.59 -10.58
C ARG A 77 13.74 14.04 -9.23
N TYR A 78 12.84 13.05 -9.27
CA TYR A 78 12.18 12.43 -8.12
C TYR A 78 12.76 11.04 -7.81
N GLU A 79 13.94 10.71 -8.34
CA GLU A 79 14.51 9.36 -8.23
C GLU A 79 14.73 8.92 -6.77
N LEU A 80 14.21 7.75 -6.42
CA LEU A 80 14.38 7.06 -5.15
C LEU A 80 15.19 5.78 -5.34
N LYS A 81 16.12 5.55 -4.41
CA LYS A 81 16.88 4.30 -4.34
C LYS A 81 16.19 3.36 -3.37
N GLY A 82 16.02 2.10 -3.78
CA GLY A 82 15.58 1.01 -2.89
C GLY A 82 14.12 0.60 -2.98
N CYS A 83 13.20 1.42 -3.47
CA CYS A 83 11.78 1.05 -3.54
C CYS A 83 11.50 -0.25 -4.31
N ILE A 84 12.25 -0.48 -5.39
CA ILE A 84 12.18 -1.74 -6.16
C ILE A 84 12.75 -2.93 -5.35
N ASN A 85 13.78 -2.71 -4.54
CA ASN A 85 14.32 -3.73 -3.64
C ASN A 85 13.32 -4.05 -2.52
N ASP A 86 12.65 -3.05 -1.96
CA ASP A 86 11.63 -3.21 -0.91
C ASP A 86 10.54 -4.20 -1.34
N VAL A 87 9.97 -4.02 -2.54
CA VAL A 87 8.92 -4.91 -3.04
C VAL A 87 9.42 -6.31 -3.38
N LYS A 88 10.69 -6.45 -3.80
CA LYS A 88 11.31 -7.76 -4.01
C LYS A 88 11.47 -8.50 -2.69
N CYS A 89 11.96 -7.81 -1.66
CA CYS A 89 12.11 -8.34 -0.31
C CYS A 89 10.75 -8.69 0.32
N MET A 90 9.74 -7.83 0.16
CA MET A 90 8.38 -8.11 0.64
C MET A 90 7.77 -9.32 -0.06
N ARG A 91 7.83 -9.41 -1.40
CA ARG A 91 7.37 -10.59 -2.15
C ARG A 91 8.05 -11.86 -1.65
N HIS A 92 9.36 -11.80 -1.45
CA HIS A 92 10.13 -12.94 -0.94
C HIS A 92 9.65 -13.37 0.47
N LEU A 93 9.43 -12.41 1.38
CA LEU A 93 8.90 -12.68 2.71
C LEU A 93 7.52 -13.34 2.67
N LEU A 94 6.62 -12.81 1.84
CA LEU A 94 5.25 -13.34 1.68
C LEU A 94 5.26 -14.80 1.22
N MET A 95 6.13 -15.13 0.26
CA MET A 95 6.24 -16.50 -0.25
C MET A 95 6.86 -17.45 0.79
N THR A 96 7.96 -17.05 1.44
CA THR A 96 8.76 -17.97 2.27
C THR A 96 8.29 -18.09 3.71
N ARG A 97 7.74 -17.02 4.29
CA ARG A 97 7.28 -17.01 5.69
C ARG A 97 5.77 -17.12 5.82
N PHE A 98 5.02 -16.58 4.87
CA PHE A 98 3.56 -16.53 4.94
C PHE A 98 2.85 -17.42 3.91
N ASN A 99 3.60 -18.16 3.09
CA ASN A 99 3.10 -19.14 2.12
C ASN A 99 2.10 -18.54 1.11
N PHE A 100 2.34 -17.31 0.65
CA PHE A 100 1.61 -16.76 -0.49
C PHE A 100 2.07 -17.46 -1.77
N PRO A 101 1.15 -18.04 -2.57
CA PRO A 101 1.49 -18.57 -3.89
C PRO A 101 2.08 -17.49 -4.80
N ASP A 102 3.08 -17.84 -5.61
CA ASP A 102 3.77 -16.89 -6.50
C ASP A 102 2.81 -16.21 -7.50
N ASP A 103 1.84 -16.97 -8.00
CA ASP A 103 0.80 -16.55 -8.93
C ASP A 103 -0.28 -15.67 -8.27
N SER A 104 -0.33 -15.65 -6.94
CA SER A 104 -1.24 -14.81 -6.15
C SER A 104 -0.66 -13.43 -5.81
N ILE A 105 0.54 -13.11 -6.30
CA ILE A 105 1.23 -11.84 -6.02
C ILE A 105 1.40 -11.05 -7.32
N ILE A 106 0.72 -9.90 -7.41
CA ILE A 106 0.99 -8.91 -8.44
C ILE A 106 2.13 -8.00 -7.97
N MET A 107 3.21 -7.94 -8.74
CA MET A 107 4.33 -7.02 -8.52
C MET A 107 4.32 -5.94 -9.59
N LEU A 108 4.23 -4.68 -9.16
CA LEU A 108 4.31 -3.51 -10.03
C LEU A 108 5.62 -2.76 -9.79
N ASN A 109 6.45 -2.58 -10.83
CA ASN A 109 7.66 -1.76 -10.78
C ASN A 109 8.18 -1.41 -12.19
N GLU A 110 9.13 -0.48 -12.27
CA GLU A 110 9.73 -0.01 -13.52
C GLU A 110 10.63 -1.04 -14.23
N GLU A 111 10.98 -2.15 -13.59
CA GLU A 111 11.77 -3.24 -14.20
C GLU A 111 10.90 -4.28 -14.91
N GLN A 112 9.57 -4.18 -14.80
CA GLN A 112 8.67 -5.11 -15.47
C GLN A 112 8.70 -4.91 -16.99
N THR A 113 8.69 -6.02 -17.73
CA THR A 113 8.57 -6.02 -19.19
C THR A 113 7.12 -5.94 -19.67
N ASP A 114 6.18 -6.40 -18.84
CA ASP A 114 4.75 -6.35 -19.09
C ASP A 114 4.21 -4.93 -18.85
N PRO A 115 3.63 -4.27 -19.87
CA PRO A 115 3.06 -2.93 -19.74
C PRO A 115 1.97 -2.81 -18.66
N TYR A 116 1.25 -3.90 -18.36
CA TYR A 116 0.22 -3.92 -17.32
C TYR A 116 0.80 -4.00 -15.90
N LYS A 117 2.11 -4.24 -15.78
CA LYS A 117 2.83 -4.28 -14.49
C LYS A 117 3.73 -3.06 -14.25
N ILE A 118 3.72 -2.09 -15.15
CA ILE A 118 4.32 -0.77 -14.90
C ILE A 118 3.43 0.00 -13.92
N PRO A 119 3.97 0.65 -12.88
CA PRO A 119 3.19 1.26 -11.80
C PRO A 119 2.60 2.63 -12.20
N THR A 120 1.76 2.67 -13.24
CA THR A 120 0.95 3.84 -13.60
C THR A 120 -0.25 3.98 -12.67
N LYS A 121 -0.86 5.16 -12.61
CA LYS A 121 -2.07 5.43 -11.80
C LYS A 121 -3.16 4.40 -12.10
N HIS A 122 -3.38 4.14 -13.39
CA HIS A 122 -4.37 3.18 -13.85
C HIS A 122 -4.04 1.75 -13.40
N ASN A 123 -2.80 1.30 -13.61
CA ASN A 123 -2.41 -0.08 -13.28
C ASN A 123 -2.43 -0.34 -11.76
N ILE A 124 -2.00 0.63 -10.95
CA ILE A 124 -2.09 0.55 -9.48
C ILE A 124 -3.56 0.45 -9.07
N GLY A 125 -4.43 1.30 -9.63
CA GLY A 125 -5.88 1.22 -9.43
C GLY A 125 -6.46 -0.15 -9.76
N MET A 126 -6.14 -0.68 -10.94
CA MET A 126 -6.60 -2.00 -11.38
C MET A 126 -6.09 -3.14 -10.49
N ALA A 127 -4.85 -3.05 -10.00
CA ALA A 127 -4.30 -4.02 -9.07
C ALA A 127 -5.02 -3.98 -7.71
N MET A 128 -5.36 -2.79 -7.21
CA MET A 128 -6.17 -2.64 -5.98
C MET A 128 -7.55 -3.28 -6.14
N TYR A 129 -8.25 -3.03 -7.26
CA TYR A 129 -9.52 -3.69 -7.54
C TYR A 129 -9.39 -5.21 -7.63
N TRP A 130 -8.36 -5.72 -8.32
CA TRP A 130 -8.09 -7.15 -8.42
C TRP A 130 -7.86 -7.80 -7.04
N LEU A 131 -7.17 -7.10 -6.13
CA LEU A 131 -6.84 -7.61 -4.81
C LEU A 131 -8.09 -7.94 -3.99
N VAL A 132 -9.10 -7.07 -4.05
CA VAL A 132 -10.37 -7.23 -3.30
C VAL A 132 -11.47 -7.96 -4.09
N GLN A 133 -11.24 -8.23 -5.38
CA GLN A 133 -12.26 -8.82 -6.23
C GLN A 133 -12.60 -10.25 -5.76
N GLY A 134 -13.90 -10.51 -5.55
CA GLY A 134 -14.39 -11.85 -5.23
C GLY A 134 -13.92 -12.41 -3.88
N CYS A 135 -13.54 -11.55 -2.93
CA CYS A 135 -13.09 -12.00 -1.61
C CYS A 135 -14.15 -12.83 -0.87
N GLN A 136 -13.68 -13.86 -0.18
CA GLN A 136 -14.49 -14.74 0.65
C GLN A 136 -14.02 -14.71 2.11
N PRO A 137 -14.91 -15.01 3.08
CA PRO A 137 -14.49 -15.13 4.48
C PRO A 137 -13.30 -16.11 4.63
N GLY A 138 -12.25 -15.65 5.30
CA GLY A 138 -10.98 -16.37 5.47
C GLY A 138 -9.89 -15.99 4.47
N ASP A 139 -10.15 -15.08 3.54
CA ASP A 139 -9.12 -14.51 2.68
C ASP A 139 -8.20 -13.55 3.44
N SER A 140 -6.92 -13.57 3.09
CA SER A 140 -5.87 -12.69 3.60
C SER A 140 -5.20 -11.94 2.47
N LEU A 141 -5.28 -10.62 2.52
CA LEU A 141 -4.86 -9.70 1.49
C LEU A 141 -3.69 -8.87 1.99
N VAL A 142 -2.69 -8.65 1.13
CA VAL A 142 -1.57 -7.76 1.42
C VAL A 142 -1.46 -6.69 0.34
N PHE A 143 -1.41 -5.43 0.75
CA PHE A 143 -1.06 -4.31 -0.11
C PHE A 143 0.23 -3.67 0.39
N HIS A 144 1.28 -3.69 -0.42
CA HIS A 144 2.55 -3.04 -0.08
C HIS A 144 2.87 -1.98 -1.12
N TYR A 145 3.20 -0.78 -0.65
CA TYR A 145 3.63 0.32 -1.50
C TYR A 145 4.95 0.89 -0.95
N SER A 146 5.94 1.06 -1.82
CA SER A 146 7.17 1.81 -1.54
C SER A 146 7.44 2.82 -2.67
N GLY A 147 7.56 4.10 -2.31
CA GLY A 147 7.72 5.20 -3.26
C GLY A 147 7.47 6.55 -2.61
N HIS A 148 7.28 7.59 -3.42
CA HIS A 148 6.88 8.91 -2.89
C HIS A 148 5.44 8.87 -2.38
N GLY A 149 5.24 9.59 -1.28
CA GLY A 149 3.96 10.05 -0.79
C GLY A 149 3.98 11.57 -0.67
N ALA A 150 2.82 12.19 -0.80
CA ALA A 150 2.64 13.64 -0.73
C ALA A 150 1.29 13.97 -0.11
N GLN A 151 1.10 15.24 0.27
CA GLN A 151 -0.18 15.74 0.77
C GLN A 151 -0.80 16.72 -0.22
N GLN A 152 -2.11 16.65 -0.36
CA GLN A 152 -2.92 17.64 -1.10
C GLN A 152 -3.87 18.34 -0.14
N ARG A 153 -4.25 19.59 -0.44
CA ARG A 153 -5.25 20.27 0.40
C ARG A 153 -6.58 19.57 0.25
N ASN A 154 -7.16 19.17 1.37
CA ASN A 154 -8.50 18.63 1.42
C ASN A 154 -9.52 19.79 1.33
N TYR A 155 -10.41 19.74 0.34
CA TYR A 155 -11.48 20.72 0.16
C TYR A 155 -12.86 20.25 0.65
N ASN A 156 -13.01 18.96 0.96
CA ASN A 156 -14.25 18.37 1.46
C ASN A 156 -14.36 18.47 3.00
N GLY A 157 -13.23 18.68 3.69
CA GLY A 157 -13.13 18.85 5.14
C GLY A 157 -13.36 17.58 5.96
N ASP A 158 -13.12 16.41 5.39
CA ASP A 158 -13.21 15.14 6.11
C ASP A 158 -11.91 14.73 6.83
N GLU A 159 -10.76 15.30 6.46
CA GLU A 159 -9.51 15.07 7.20
C GLU A 159 -9.32 15.99 8.41
N VAL A 160 -8.74 15.44 9.49
CA VAL A 160 -8.56 16.13 10.77
C VAL A 160 -7.53 17.26 10.67
N ASP A 161 -6.49 17.07 9.88
CA ASP A 161 -5.43 18.06 9.64
C ASP A 161 -5.71 18.95 8.40
N GLY A 162 -6.74 18.61 7.62
CA GLY A 162 -7.16 19.33 6.42
C GLY A 162 -6.34 19.02 5.16
N PHE A 163 -5.59 17.91 5.14
CA PHE A 163 -4.83 17.46 3.98
C PHE A 163 -5.13 16.00 3.66
N ASP A 164 -5.31 15.69 2.37
CA ASP A 164 -5.43 14.31 1.89
C ASP A 164 -4.02 13.74 1.66
N GLU A 165 -3.77 12.54 2.17
CA GLU A 165 -2.56 11.78 1.88
C GLU A 165 -2.66 11.15 0.49
N THR A 166 -1.52 11.13 -0.20
CA THR A 166 -1.50 10.66 -1.59
C THR A 166 -0.29 9.80 -1.90
N LEU A 167 -0.49 8.80 -2.75
CA LEU A 167 0.57 7.99 -3.35
C LEU A 167 0.88 8.51 -4.75
N CYS A 168 2.16 8.60 -5.07
CA CYS A 168 2.62 9.09 -6.37
C CYS A 168 2.81 7.92 -7.35
N PRO A 169 1.91 7.72 -8.34
CA PRO A 169 2.16 6.75 -9.41
C PRO A 169 3.32 7.21 -10.30
N LEU A 170 3.87 6.33 -11.15
CA LEU A 170 4.99 6.69 -12.04
C LEU A 170 4.66 7.85 -12.99
N ASP A 171 3.40 7.96 -13.42
CA ASP A 171 2.87 8.95 -14.34
C ASP A 171 2.16 10.13 -13.63
N PHE A 172 2.47 10.37 -12.34
CA PHE A 172 1.81 11.37 -11.52
C PHE A 172 1.86 12.80 -12.08
N GLU A 173 2.92 13.16 -12.83
CA GLU A 173 3.00 14.48 -13.48
C GLU A 173 1.89 14.70 -14.51
N THR A 174 1.35 13.63 -15.10
CA THR A 174 0.32 13.71 -16.16
C THR A 174 -1.06 13.23 -15.69
N GLN A 175 -1.13 12.22 -14.82
CA GLN A 175 -2.39 11.63 -14.33
C GLN A 175 -2.75 12.08 -12.91
N GLY A 176 -1.88 12.85 -12.26
CA GLY A 176 -2.00 13.23 -10.86
C GLY A 176 -1.70 12.09 -9.90
N MET A 177 -1.78 12.38 -8.60
CA MET A 177 -1.55 11.42 -7.53
C MET A 177 -2.82 10.59 -7.24
N ILE A 178 -2.66 9.49 -6.50
CA ILE A 178 -3.77 8.68 -5.99
C ILE A 178 -4.06 9.16 -4.56
N VAL A 179 -5.27 9.67 -4.32
CA VAL A 179 -5.68 10.15 -2.99
C VAL A 179 -6.13 8.97 -2.10
N ASP A 180 -5.93 9.10 -0.79
CA ASP A 180 -6.42 8.20 0.25
C ASP A 180 -7.89 7.79 0.11
N ASP A 181 -8.78 8.70 -0.27
CA ASP A 181 -10.20 8.45 -0.54
C ASP A 181 -10.41 7.40 -1.65
N ASP A 182 -9.59 7.45 -2.71
CA ASP A 182 -9.58 6.48 -3.80
C ASP A 182 -9.04 5.13 -3.32
N ILE A 183 -8.00 5.14 -2.46
CA ILE A 183 -7.41 3.93 -1.87
C ILE A 183 -8.42 3.27 -0.92
N ASN A 184 -9.06 4.02 -0.04
CA ASN A 184 -10.10 3.56 0.88
C ASN A 184 -11.27 2.95 0.10
N THR A 185 -11.71 3.63 -0.97
CA THR A 185 -12.79 3.14 -1.83
C THR A 185 -12.42 1.85 -2.56
N ALA A 186 -11.18 1.72 -3.03
CA ALA A 186 -10.74 0.53 -3.75
C ALA A 186 -10.40 -0.66 -2.84
N LEU A 187 -9.81 -0.42 -1.66
CA LEU A 187 -9.24 -1.47 -0.81
C LEU A 187 -9.99 -1.71 0.50
N VAL A 188 -10.54 -0.68 1.14
CA VAL A 188 -11.07 -0.76 2.52
C VAL A 188 -12.58 -0.97 2.54
N ARG A 189 -13.34 -0.07 1.91
CA ARG A 189 -14.81 -0.13 1.84
C ARG A 189 -15.35 -1.49 1.36
N PRO A 190 -14.80 -2.13 0.31
CA PRO A 190 -15.38 -3.36 -0.22
C PRO A 190 -15.10 -4.61 0.62
N LEU A 191 -14.26 -4.54 1.67
CA LEU A 191 -13.86 -5.73 2.43
C LEU A 191 -15.04 -6.38 3.17
N PRO A 192 -15.47 -7.59 2.79
CA PRO A 192 -16.58 -8.25 3.44
C PRO A 192 -16.15 -8.92 4.74
N ARG A 193 -17.13 -9.29 5.56
CA ARG A 193 -16.92 -9.98 6.84
C ARG A 193 -15.99 -11.20 6.71
N GLY A 194 -15.00 -11.27 7.59
CA GLY A 194 -14.07 -12.38 7.69
C GLY A 194 -12.88 -12.31 6.73
N VAL A 195 -12.77 -11.26 5.91
CA VAL A 195 -11.57 -10.97 5.10
C VAL A 195 -10.64 -10.09 5.90
N LYS A 196 -9.33 -10.29 5.75
CA LYS A 196 -8.30 -9.47 6.37
C LYS A 196 -7.44 -8.78 5.31
N LEU A 197 -7.24 -7.48 5.45
CA LEU A 197 -6.31 -6.69 4.65
C LEU A 197 -5.21 -6.15 5.56
N HIS A 198 -3.95 -6.41 5.18
CA HIS A 198 -2.78 -5.75 5.74
C HIS A 198 -2.15 -4.85 4.70
N ALA A 199 -2.07 -3.56 5.00
CA ALA A 199 -1.34 -2.60 4.20
C ALA A 199 0.03 -2.28 4.83
N PHE A 200 1.04 -2.13 3.99
CA PHE A 200 2.38 -1.70 4.37
C PHE A 200 2.76 -0.53 3.45
N ILE A 201 2.82 0.68 3.99
CA ILE A 201 3.05 1.89 3.21
C ILE A 201 4.39 2.50 3.62
N ASP A 202 5.36 2.45 2.72
CA ASP A 202 6.70 3.01 2.88
C ASP A 202 6.80 4.27 2.02
N ALA A 203 6.18 5.34 2.52
CA ALA A 203 6.10 6.64 1.87
C ALA A 203 6.01 7.76 2.92
N CYS A 204 6.53 8.95 2.60
CA CYS A 204 6.36 10.14 3.44
C CYS A 204 4.87 10.53 3.53
N HIS A 205 4.44 11.09 4.67
CA HIS A 205 3.06 11.50 4.90
C HIS A 205 2.05 10.38 4.61
N SER A 206 2.28 9.16 5.12
CA SER A 206 1.40 8.00 4.84
C SER A 206 0.69 7.44 6.07
N GLY A 207 0.73 8.16 7.19
CA GLY A 207 0.12 7.77 8.46
C GLY A 207 -1.34 7.32 8.30
N THR A 208 -2.07 8.05 7.48
CA THR A 208 -3.51 7.92 7.23
C THR A 208 -3.86 7.51 5.80
N ALA A 209 -2.90 7.04 4.99
CA ALA A 209 -3.07 6.73 3.55
C ALA A 209 -4.19 5.74 3.14
N LEU A 210 -4.86 5.10 4.10
CA LEU A 210 -6.01 4.21 3.89
C LEU A 210 -7.32 4.75 4.51
N ASP A 211 -7.30 5.94 5.11
CA ASP A 211 -8.37 6.54 5.91
C ASP A 211 -8.97 5.60 6.96
N LEU A 212 -8.08 4.92 7.69
CA LEU A 212 -8.50 4.05 8.77
C LEU A 212 -8.84 4.87 10.02
N PRO A 213 -9.99 4.63 10.67
CA PRO A 213 -10.54 5.48 11.71
C PRO A 213 -9.77 5.50 13.03
N TYR A 214 -8.85 4.56 13.25
CA TYR A 214 -8.09 4.46 14.50
C TYR A 214 -6.59 4.48 14.23
N LEU A 215 -5.89 5.43 14.85
CA LEU A 215 -4.43 5.54 14.83
C LEU A 215 -3.85 5.04 16.14
N CYS A 216 -2.92 4.10 16.07
CA CYS A 216 -2.19 3.58 17.22
C CYS A 216 -0.84 4.28 17.33
N ARG A 217 -0.67 5.07 18.39
CA ARG A 217 0.57 5.81 18.68
C ARG A 217 1.16 5.38 20.01
N MET A 218 2.49 5.38 20.12
CA MET A 218 3.14 5.17 21.40
C MET A 218 3.09 6.45 22.24
N ASN A 219 2.52 6.36 23.43
CA ASN A 219 2.47 7.45 24.38
C ASN A 219 3.84 7.67 25.08
N ARG A 220 3.90 8.69 25.95
CA ARG A 220 5.11 9.02 26.72
C ARG A 220 5.55 7.94 27.70
N SER A 221 4.64 7.07 28.15
CA SER A 221 4.96 5.93 29.03
C SER A 221 5.46 4.70 28.26
N GLY A 222 5.58 4.80 26.94
CA GLY A 222 6.08 3.73 26.09
C GLY A 222 5.06 2.64 25.78
N GLN A 223 3.78 2.95 25.87
CA GLN A 223 2.68 2.04 25.54
C GLN A 223 1.94 2.51 24.30
N TYR A 224 1.58 1.57 23.44
CA TYR A 224 0.73 1.85 22.29
C TYR A 224 -0.72 2.08 22.72
N VAL A 225 -1.29 3.21 22.30
CA VAL A 225 -2.67 3.61 22.57
C VAL A 225 -3.37 3.98 21.28
N TRP A 226 -4.67 3.66 21.19
CA TRP A 226 -5.50 4.01 20.05
C TRP A 226 -6.12 5.39 20.23
N GLU A 227 -5.99 6.21 19.20
CA GLU A 227 -6.62 7.51 19.04
C GLU A 227 -7.74 7.37 18.00
N ASP A 228 -8.86 8.07 18.21
CA ASP A 228 -9.99 8.11 17.30
C ASP A 228 -9.78 9.24 16.29
N HIS A 229 -9.60 8.86 15.03
CA HIS A 229 -9.33 9.74 13.89
C HIS A 229 -10.52 9.76 12.92
N ARG A 230 -11.71 9.36 13.37
CA ARG A 230 -12.90 9.44 12.53
C ARG A 230 -13.17 10.88 12.11
N PRO A 231 -13.59 11.09 10.85
CA PRO A 231 -13.78 12.43 10.30
C PRO A 231 -14.90 13.15 11.08
N PRO A 232 -14.72 14.42 11.52
CA PRO A 232 -15.76 15.20 12.20
C PRO A 232 -17.04 15.35 11.37
N SER A 233 -16.92 15.24 10.04
CA SER A 233 -18.05 15.26 9.08
C SER A 233 -19.00 14.06 9.25
N GLY A 234 -18.55 12.98 9.92
CA GLY A 234 -19.31 11.74 10.07
C GLY A 234 -19.34 10.87 8.80
N VAL A 235 -18.55 11.19 7.79
CA VAL A 235 -18.40 10.37 6.57
C VAL A 235 -17.90 8.98 6.95
N TRP A 236 -18.55 7.94 6.43
CA TRP A 236 -18.15 6.56 6.70
C TRP A 236 -16.96 6.16 5.83
N LYS A 237 -15.80 5.95 6.46
CA LYS A 237 -14.56 5.45 5.83
C LYS A 237 -14.18 4.01 6.26
N GLY A 238 -15.10 3.28 6.89
CA GLY A 238 -14.87 1.92 7.41
C GLY A 238 -15.12 0.80 6.39
N THR A 239 -14.82 -0.44 6.79
CA THR A 239 -14.97 -1.65 5.96
C THR A 239 -16.43 -2.13 5.87
N SER A 240 -16.73 -3.05 4.94
CA SER A 240 -18.00 -3.79 4.88
C SER A 240 -18.05 -5.00 5.84
N GLY A 241 -17.35 -4.90 6.97
CA GLY A 241 -17.28 -5.92 8.02
C GLY A 241 -16.00 -6.76 8.03
N GLY A 242 -15.12 -6.57 7.04
CA GLY A 242 -13.76 -7.12 7.06
C GLY A 242 -12.83 -6.37 8.01
N GLU A 243 -11.62 -6.89 8.18
CA GLU A 243 -10.58 -6.30 9.01
C GLU A 243 -9.51 -5.64 8.13
N ALA A 244 -9.21 -4.36 8.37
CA ALA A 244 -8.15 -3.63 7.69
C ALA A 244 -7.17 -3.06 8.71
N ILE A 245 -5.88 -3.31 8.51
CA ILE A 245 -4.79 -2.84 9.36
C ILE A 245 -3.65 -2.34 8.47
N SER A 246 -3.09 -1.17 8.75
CA SER A 246 -1.99 -0.60 7.98
C SER A 246 -0.78 -0.31 8.87
N PHE A 247 0.41 -0.60 8.36
CA PHE A 247 1.69 -0.14 8.90
C PHE A 247 2.24 0.96 8.00
N SER A 248 2.63 2.10 8.58
CA SER A 248 3.17 3.25 7.85
C SER A 248 4.27 3.96 8.63
N GLY A 249 5.10 4.73 7.93
CA GLY A 249 6.18 5.52 8.53
C GLY A 249 5.79 7.00 8.62
N CYS A 250 6.09 7.65 9.75
CA CYS A 250 5.89 9.09 9.91
C CYS A 250 7.17 9.72 10.48
N ASP A 251 7.58 10.84 9.91
CA ASP A 251 8.67 11.66 10.46
C ASP A 251 8.14 12.51 11.64
N ASP A 252 8.91 12.61 12.71
CA ASP A 252 8.53 13.34 13.94
C ASP A 252 8.56 14.88 13.79
N ASP A 253 9.11 15.42 12.70
CA ASP A 253 9.31 16.85 12.44
C ASP A 253 8.36 17.46 11.39
N GLN A 254 7.09 17.02 11.31
CA GLN A 254 6.10 17.62 10.40
C GLN A 254 5.57 18.99 10.89
N THR A 255 6.47 19.90 11.24
CA THR A 255 6.18 21.32 11.35
C THR A 255 7.38 22.14 10.85
N SER A 256 7.28 22.55 9.59
CA SER A 256 7.94 23.72 8.96
C SER A 256 9.30 23.52 8.26
N ALA A 257 9.32 24.11 7.06
CA ALA A 257 10.45 24.63 6.28
C ALA A 257 11.13 23.68 5.28
N ASP A 258 10.86 23.97 4.00
CA ASP A 258 11.61 23.57 2.81
C ASP A 258 13.12 23.45 3.07
N THR A 259 13.74 22.36 2.59
CA THR A 259 15.16 22.40 2.25
C THR A 259 15.43 21.55 1.01
N SER A 260 15.64 22.21 -0.12
CA SER A 260 16.17 21.65 -1.36
C SER A 260 17.67 21.37 -1.22
N VAL A 261 18.17 20.15 -1.51
CA VAL A 261 19.62 19.96 -1.78
C VAL A 261 19.92 18.97 -2.91
N SER A 262 20.75 19.49 -3.80
CA SER A 262 21.35 19.02 -5.05
C SER A 262 22.20 17.73 -4.98
N SER A 263 22.19 17.03 -6.12
CA SER A 263 23.03 15.92 -6.56
C SER A 263 24.55 16.12 -6.41
N ARG A 264 25.27 15.04 -6.05
CA ARG A 264 26.61 14.68 -6.55
C ARG A 264 26.98 13.23 -6.15
N SER A 265 27.13 12.33 -7.12
CA SER A 265 27.64 10.96 -6.90
C SER A 265 28.61 10.62 -8.04
N THR A 266 29.91 10.36 -7.77
CA THR A 266 30.83 9.94 -8.85
C THR A 266 31.95 8.96 -8.46
N LEU A 267 32.13 8.50 -7.22
CA LEU A 267 33.41 7.83 -6.86
C LEU A 267 33.38 6.39 -6.34
N GLN A 268 32.26 5.65 -6.41
CA GLN A 268 32.24 4.24 -5.95
C GLN A 268 31.92 3.17 -7.01
N PHE A 269 31.67 3.55 -8.27
CA PHE A 269 31.36 2.60 -9.35
C PHE A 269 32.57 1.75 -9.82
N THR A 270 33.80 2.15 -9.53
CA THR A 270 35.01 1.48 -10.04
C THR A 270 35.40 0.19 -9.31
N ALA A 271 35.02 0.03 -8.03
CA ALA A 271 35.42 -1.16 -7.26
C ALA A 271 34.54 -2.40 -7.54
N ALA A 272 33.23 -2.19 -7.74
CA ALA A 272 32.28 -3.28 -7.99
C ALA A 272 32.41 -3.88 -9.41
N VAL A 273 32.71 -3.05 -10.42
CA VAL A 273 32.97 -3.51 -11.79
C VAL A 273 34.27 -4.32 -11.88
N SER A 274 35.27 -4.02 -11.06
CA SER A 274 36.52 -4.78 -11.00
C SER A 274 36.32 -6.21 -10.46
N MET A 275 35.47 -6.39 -9.45
CA MET A 275 35.11 -7.74 -8.95
C MET A 275 34.28 -8.54 -9.97
N PHE A 276 33.42 -7.88 -10.75
CA PHE A 276 32.62 -8.52 -11.79
C PHE A 276 33.49 -9.11 -12.92
N TYR A 277 34.56 -8.43 -13.30
CA TYR A 277 35.53 -8.95 -14.28
C TYR A 277 36.34 -10.13 -13.75
N SER A 278 36.69 -10.15 -12.46
CA SER A 278 37.42 -11.28 -11.85
C SER A 278 36.56 -12.53 -11.65
N LEU A 279 35.28 -12.37 -11.29
CA LEU A 279 34.34 -13.51 -11.12
C LEU A 279 33.92 -14.14 -12.47
N ASN A 280 33.74 -13.34 -13.53
CA ASN A 280 33.44 -13.88 -14.85
C ASN A 280 34.61 -14.70 -15.44
N TYR A 281 35.86 -14.42 -15.04
CA TYR A 281 37.03 -15.16 -15.51
C TYR A 281 37.14 -16.57 -14.90
N GLU A 282 36.78 -16.75 -13.62
CA GLU A 282 36.78 -18.08 -12.99
C GLU A 282 35.57 -18.95 -13.37
N VAL A 283 34.40 -18.35 -13.64
CA VAL A 283 33.19 -19.10 -14.05
C VAL A 283 33.33 -19.74 -15.43
N SER A 284 34.14 -19.15 -16.32
CA SER A 284 34.44 -19.73 -17.64
C SER A 284 35.20 -21.08 -17.53
N LEU A 285 35.92 -21.31 -16.42
CA LEU A 285 36.70 -22.53 -16.18
C LEU A 285 35.85 -23.73 -15.72
N PHE A 286 34.62 -23.48 -15.22
CA PHE A 286 33.75 -24.52 -14.62
C PHE A 286 32.65 -25.06 -15.54
N ARG A 287 32.65 -24.67 -16.82
CA ARG A 287 31.67 -25.10 -17.84
C ARG A 287 31.68 -26.59 -18.17
N GLY A 288 32.60 -27.38 -17.60
CA GLY A 288 32.84 -28.77 -18.00
C GLY A 288 32.29 -29.88 -17.09
N LEU A 289 31.70 -29.59 -15.91
CA LEU A 289 31.58 -30.61 -14.86
C LEU A 289 30.22 -30.80 -14.15
N LEU A 290 29.14 -30.08 -14.49
CA LEU A 290 27.83 -30.32 -13.87
C LEU A 290 26.67 -30.22 -14.87
N ALA A 291 25.72 -31.16 -14.77
CA ALA A 291 24.52 -31.22 -15.59
C ALA A 291 23.70 -29.92 -15.53
N ASP A 292 23.19 -29.48 -16.68
CA ASP A 292 22.56 -28.17 -16.91
C ASP A 292 21.49 -27.77 -15.88
N HIS A 293 20.81 -28.74 -15.27
CA HIS A 293 19.76 -28.52 -14.27
C HIS A 293 20.29 -28.06 -12.90
N LEU A 294 21.44 -28.58 -12.47
CA LEU A 294 22.14 -28.17 -11.24
C LEU A 294 22.86 -26.84 -11.45
N PHE A 295 23.35 -26.57 -12.67
CA PHE A 295 23.96 -25.29 -13.02
C PHE A 295 22.94 -24.14 -12.92
N MET A 296 21.72 -24.30 -13.45
CA MET A 296 20.67 -23.29 -13.30
C MET A 296 20.20 -23.10 -11.86
N GLN A 297 20.08 -24.17 -11.06
CA GLN A 297 19.75 -24.05 -9.63
C GLN A 297 20.86 -23.36 -8.83
N PHE A 298 22.12 -23.68 -9.10
CA PHE A 298 23.26 -23.06 -8.44
C PHE A 298 23.43 -21.60 -8.88
N PHE A 299 23.21 -21.29 -10.16
CA PHE A 299 23.24 -19.91 -10.66
C PHE A 299 22.10 -19.09 -10.07
N CYS A 300 20.89 -19.67 -9.96
CA CYS A 300 19.75 -19.02 -9.30
C CYS A 300 20.01 -18.83 -7.80
N PHE A 301 20.66 -19.79 -7.13
CA PHE A 301 21.04 -19.68 -5.71
C PHE A 301 22.15 -18.67 -5.47
N VAL A 302 23.14 -18.58 -6.37
CA VAL A 302 24.22 -17.59 -6.31
C VAL A 302 23.71 -16.21 -6.67
N TYR A 303 22.84 -16.05 -7.68
CA TYR A 303 22.15 -14.79 -7.96
C TYR A 303 21.25 -14.38 -6.79
N TYR A 304 20.53 -15.32 -6.18
CA TYR A 304 19.69 -15.07 -5.02
C TYR A 304 20.49 -14.71 -3.77
N LEU A 305 21.63 -15.35 -3.52
CA LEU A 305 22.56 -14.97 -2.44
C LEU A 305 23.26 -13.64 -2.72
N PHE A 306 23.54 -13.32 -3.99
CA PHE A 306 24.11 -12.05 -4.40
C PHE A 306 23.07 -10.92 -4.34
N ASP A 307 21.80 -11.21 -4.64
CA ASP A 307 20.65 -10.31 -4.46
C ASP A 307 20.34 -10.13 -2.96
N GLN A 308 20.48 -11.16 -2.13
CA GLN A 308 20.46 -11.03 -0.66
C GLN A 308 21.68 -10.29 -0.08
N ALA A 309 22.81 -10.27 -0.79
CA ALA A 309 23.98 -9.48 -0.43
C ALA A 309 23.86 -8.02 -0.92
N LEU A 310 23.20 -7.79 -2.06
CA LEU A 310 22.90 -6.47 -2.61
C LEU A 310 21.69 -5.82 -1.92
N SER A 311 20.74 -6.60 -1.40
CA SER A 311 19.64 -6.10 -0.56
C SER A 311 20.14 -5.52 0.77
N LYS A 312 21.32 -5.95 1.23
CA LYS A 312 22.05 -5.33 2.36
C LYS A 312 22.80 -4.04 1.98
N VAL A 313 22.93 -3.75 0.68
CA VAL A 313 23.77 -2.68 0.11
C VAL A 313 22.93 -1.52 -0.46
N THR A 314 21.61 -1.63 -0.48
CA THR A 314 20.70 -0.63 -1.06
C THR A 314 19.81 0.01 0.01
N SER A 315 19.57 1.32 -0.12
CA SER A 315 18.73 2.19 0.73
C SER A 315 17.29 1.69 0.79
N THR A 316 17.04 0.62 1.55
CA THR A 316 15.72 0.01 1.75
C THR A 316 14.88 0.96 2.61
N GLY A 317 13.59 1.12 2.32
CA GLY A 317 12.70 1.95 3.16
C GLY A 317 12.72 1.47 4.61
N ALA A 318 12.83 2.40 5.58
CA ALA A 318 13.10 2.05 6.97
C ALA A 318 11.96 1.23 7.59
N MET A 319 10.72 1.47 7.13
CA MET A 319 9.52 0.74 7.52
C MET A 319 9.52 -0.70 6.99
N THR A 320 9.71 -0.87 5.68
CA THR A 320 9.75 -2.20 5.04
C THR A 320 10.88 -3.03 5.63
N PHE A 321 12.08 -2.44 5.75
CA PHE A 321 13.23 -3.08 6.37
C PHE A 321 12.96 -3.49 7.82
N GLY A 322 12.46 -2.56 8.64
CA GLY A 322 12.17 -2.80 10.05
C GLY A 322 11.17 -3.94 10.23
N PHE A 323 10.12 -3.97 9.40
CA PHE A 323 9.10 -5.02 9.45
C PHE A 323 9.69 -6.38 9.06
N ILE A 324 10.36 -6.48 7.92
CA ILE A 324 10.97 -7.73 7.44
C ILE A 324 11.92 -8.28 8.51
N GLN A 325 12.78 -7.41 9.06
CA GLN A 325 13.73 -7.80 10.09
C GLN A 325 13.05 -8.26 11.38
N ALA A 326 11.95 -7.64 11.80
CA ALA A 326 11.17 -8.08 12.95
C ALA A 326 10.63 -9.51 12.75
N ILE A 327 10.07 -9.80 11.58
CA ILE A 327 9.57 -11.13 11.23
C ILE A 327 10.71 -12.16 11.19
N GLU A 328 11.81 -11.86 10.52
CA GLU A 328 12.96 -12.76 10.40
C GLU A 328 13.62 -13.09 11.74
N ARG A 329 13.63 -12.14 12.68
CA ARG A 329 14.14 -12.32 14.05
C ARG A 329 13.14 -13.01 14.99
N GLY A 330 11.99 -13.45 14.47
CA GLY A 330 10.95 -14.12 15.27
C GLY A 330 10.20 -13.20 16.23
N GLN A 331 10.23 -11.88 16.00
CA GLN A 331 9.47 -10.89 16.77
C GLN A 331 8.03 -10.72 16.25
N GLY A 332 7.59 -11.58 15.32
CA GLY A 332 6.27 -11.56 14.70
C GLY A 332 5.15 -12.22 15.51
N THR A 333 5.24 -12.27 16.85
CA THR A 333 4.22 -12.91 17.69
C THR A 333 2.97 -12.05 17.83
N THR A 334 3.12 -10.75 18.09
CA THR A 334 2.02 -9.80 18.23
C THR A 334 2.31 -8.49 17.49
N TYR A 335 1.29 -7.65 17.30
CA TYR A 335 1.48 -6.35 16.65
C TYR A 335 2.41 -5.45 17.47
N GLY A 336 2.29 -5.47 18.79
CA GLY A 336 3.13 -4.70 19.70
C GLY A 336 4.60 -5.15 19.69
N SER A 337 4.88 -6.46 19.57
CA SER A 337 6.26 -6.94 19.45
C SER A 337 6.91 -6.52 18.13
N ILE A 338 6.13 -6.56 17.02
CA ILE A 338 6.58 -6.07 15.72
C ILE A 338 6.89 -4.57 15.80
N LEU A 339 5.96 -3.75 16.29
CA LEU A 339 6.15 -2.30 16.38
C LEU A 339 7.36 -1.93 17.26
N ASN A 340 7.54 -2.60 18.40
CA ASN A 340 8.70 -2.42 19.26
C ASN A 340 10.01 -2.78 18.54
N SER A 341 10.03 -3.93 17.84
CA SER A 341 11.22 -4.35 17.08
C SER A 341 11.53 -3.38 15.95
N MET A 342 10.53 -2.92 15.20
CA MET A 342 10.68 -1.93 14.13
C MET A 342 11.28 -0.64 14.67
N ARG A 343 10.70 -0.09 15.74
CA ARG A 343 11.22 1.12 16.39
C ARG A 343 12.66 0.95 16.87
N SER A 344 12.98 -0.17 17.52
CA SER A 344 14.36 -0.43 17.95
C SER A 344 15.32 -0.54 16.77
N THR A 345 14.91 -1.15 15.66
CA THR A 345 15.72 -1.21 14.44
C THR A 345 15.98 0.18 13.87
N ILE A 346 14.96 1.02 13.75
CA ILE A 346 15.08 2.37 13.16
C ILE A 346 15.90 3.31 14.06
N ARG A 347 15.73 3.25 15.39
CA ARG A 347 16.50 4.10 16.32
C ARG A 347 17.96 3.68 16.47
N ASN A 348 18.26 2.38 16.45
CA ASN A 348 19.63 1.89 16.57
C ASN A 348 20.49 2.22 15.35
N THR A 349 19.87 2.41 14.18
CA THR A 349 20.56 2.92 13.00
C THR A 349 21.00 4.38 13.14
N ASP A 350 20.32 5.17 13.99
CA ASP A 350 20.67 6.58 14.26
C ASP A 350 21.81 6.73 15.27
N ASP A 351 21.78 5.97 16.39
CA ASP A 351 22.79 6.07 17.46
C ASP A 351 24.20 5.63 17.03
N SER A 352 24.27 4.76 16.02
CA SER A 352 25.53 4.25 15.46
C SER A 352 26.28 5.30 14.62
N ALA A 353 25.67 6.45 14.33
CA ALA A 353 26.30 7.57 13.62
C ALA A 353 27.12 8.50 14.56
N GLY A 354 27.08 8.28 15.88
CA GLY A 354 27.68 9.17 16.87
C GLY A 354 28.90 8.66 17.64
N VAL A 355 29.26 7.37 17.57
CA VAL A 355 30.34 6.82 18.40
C VAL A 355 31.23 5.86 17.60
N GLY A 356 32.50 6.22 17.47
CA GLY A 356 33.52 5.36 16.90
C GLY A 356 33.65 4.05 17.69
N GLY A 357 33.31 2.93 17.05
CA GLY A 357 33.50 1.59 17.63
C GLY A 357 33.01 0.47 16.71
N GLY A 358 33.95 -0.25 16.09
CA GLY A 358 33.71 -1.54 15.42
C GLY A 358 33.69 -1.48 13.89
N ALA A 359 34.69 -2.08 13.24
CA ALA A 359 34.84 -2.10 11.77
C ALA A 359 33.72 -2.85 11.01
N VAL A 360 32.81 -3.53 11.71
CA VAL A 360 31.76 -4.37 11.11
C VAL A 360 30.38 -3.70 11.15
N THR A 361 30.13 -2.81 12.10
CA THR A 361 28.90 -1.99 12.19
C THR A 361 28.94 -0.81 11.22
N SER A 362 30.13 -0.30 10.91
CA SER A 362 30.35 0.85 10.03
C SER A 362 29.91 0.63 8.57
N LEU A 363 30.04 -0.61 8.03
CA LEU A 363 29.63 -0.89 6.64
C LEU A 363 28.11 -0.87 6.46
N ILE A 364 27.34 -1.39 7.42
CA ILE A 364 25.88 -1.43 7.35
C ILE A 364 25.32 0.00 7.43
N THR A 365 25.88 0.86 8.27
CA THR A 365 25.50 2.28 8.40
C THR A 365 25.82 3.09 7.13
N MET A 366 26.96 2.81 6.48
CA MET A 366 27.35 3.49 5.24
C MET A 366 26.49 3.08 4.04
N LEU A 367 25.91 1.87 4.07
CA LEU A 367 25.03 1.32 3.05
C LEU A 367 23.58 1.83 3.18
N LEU A 368 23.14 2.16 4.39
CA LEU A 368 21.79 2.68 4.68
C LEU A 368 21.66 4.20 4.44
N THR A 369 22.73 4.99 4.59
CA THR A 369 22.68 6.47 4.49
C THR A 369 23.03 7.03 3.11
N GLY A 370 23.27 6.17 2.11
CA GLY A 370 23.47 6.61 0.73
C GLY A 370 24.53 7.72 0.59
N GLY A 371 25.63 7.68 1.35
CA GLY A 371 26.78 8.58 1.18
C GLY A 371 26.49 10.09 1.25
N SER A 372 25.33 10.53 1.77
CA SER A 372 25.05 11.94 2.00
C SER A 372 25.23 12.26 3.48
N LEU A 373 26.37 12.87 3.81
CA LEU A 373 26.59 13.55 5.09
C LEU A 373 25.71 14.82 5.12
N SER A 374 24.40 14.65 5.29
CA SER A 374 23.52 15.72 5.77
C SER A 374 23.15 15.41 7.21
N ALA A 375 23.78 16.14 8.14
CA ALA A 375 23.45 16.14 9.55
C ALA A 375 22.01 16.66 9.73
N GLY A 376 21.06 15.73 9.87
CA GLY A 376 19.63 15.96 10.03
C GLY A 376 18.90 14.63 9.85
N GLY A 377 18.95 13.77 10.87
CA GLY A 377 18.37 12.43 10.80
C GLY A 377 16.85 12.49 10.74
N LEU A 378 16.26 11.91 9.71
CA LEU A 378 14.81 11.67 9.61
C LEU A 378 14.47 10.56 10.62
N ARG A 379 13.87 10.93 11.76
CA ARG A 379 13.42 9.95 12.75
C ARG A 379 12.05 9.42 12.34
N GLN A 380 12.06 8.41 11.49
CA GLN A 380 10.84 7.67 11.16
C GLN A 380 10.37 6.86 12.37
N GLU A 381 9.10 7.02 12.73
CA GLU A 381 8.45 6.22 13.76
C GLU A 381 7.39 5.31 13.11
N PRO A 382 7.38 4.00 13.44
CA PRO A 382 6.36 3.12 12.91
C PRO A 382 5.00 3.49 13.48
N GLN A 383 4.04 3.67 12.59
CA GLN A 383 2.64 3.89 12.89
C GLN A 383 1.82 2.67 12.49
N LEU A 384 0.73 2.47 13.21
CA LEU A 384 -0.24 1.42 12.96
C LEU A 384 -1.62 2.06 12.92
N THR A 385 -2.38 1.86 11.85
CA THR A 385 -3.80 2.25 11.79
C THR A 385 -4.69 1.03 11.58
N ALA A 386 -5.94 1.10 12.03
CA ALA A 386 -6.88 -0.02 11.92
C ALA A 386 -8.33 0.43 11.78
N CYS A 387 -9.16 -0.45 11.22
CA CYS A 387 -10.61 -0.25 11.14
C CYS A 387 -11.32 -0.32 12.51
N GLU A 388 -10.74 -1.04 13.47
CA GLU A 388 -11.21 -1.16 14.85
C GLU A 388 -10.00 -1.24 15.81
N PRO A 389 -10.08 -0.65 17.02
CA PRO A 389 -9.01 -0.73 18.00
C PRO A 389 -8.91 -2.15 18.60
N PHE A 390 -7.70 -2.57 18.95
CA PHE A 390 -7.45 -3.87 19.57
C PHE A 390 -6.22 -3.86 20.50
N ASP A 391 -6.11 -4.82 21.39
CA ASP A 391 -4.90 -4.96 22.22
C ASP A 391 -3.72 -5.44 21.35
N VAL A 392 -2.80 -4.52 21.03
CA VAL A 392 -1.64 -4.82 20.18
C VAL A 392 -0.67 -5.83 20.81
N TYR A 393 -0.65 -5.96 22.13
CA TYR A 393 0.22 -6.88 22.84
C TYR A 393 -0.40 -8.27 23.03
N ALA A 394 -1.73 -8.39 22.88
CA ALA A 394 -2.43 -9.68 22.95
C ALA A 394 -2.79 -10.26 21.58
N LYS A 395 -3.07 -9.41 20.57
CA LYS A 395 -3.51 -9.87 19.26
C LYS A 395 -2.35 -10.51 18.48
N PRO A 396 -2.47 -11.78 18.05
CA PRO A 396 -1.42 -12.43 17.28
C PRO A 396 -1.35 -11.86 15.87
N PHE A 397 -0.13 -11.65 15.37
CA PHE A 397 0.08 -11.23 13.99
C PHE A 397 -0.07 -12.43 13.04
N SER A 398 -0.85 -12.27 11.98
CA SER A 398 -1.06 -13.30 10.96
C SER A 398 -1.44 -12.68 9.63
N LEU A 399 -0.77 -13.15 8.57
CA LEU A 399 -1.10 -12.93 7.15
C LEU A 399 -1.57 -14.21 6.51
#